data_AF-A0A7S3HH41-F1
#
_entry.id   AF-A0A7S3HH41-F1
#
_cell.length_a   1.000
_cell.length_b   1.000
_cell.length_c   1.000
_cell.angle_alpha   90.00
_cell.angle_beta   90.00
_cell.angle_gamma   90.00
#
_symmetry.space_group_name_H-M   'P 1'
#
loop_
_entity.id
_entity.type
_entity.pdbx_description
1 polymer ?
#
loop_
_entity_poly.entity_id
_entity_poly.type
_entity_poly.pdbx_seq_one_letter_code
_entity_poly.pdbx_strand_id
1 'polypeptide(L)'
;MDEDEEESEGEDSEGEDMEMEAPAAVDAPVSSGANRARRPSVAGSVGFNEAVDAGKITVAEADDFVQTGQYITIELEDVPALVAHRLQEYGFLVCYALYAHEHKLSVLHFSVQRHSGYTEPIKSKDEMLFVTGFRSFLTRPVYSESNLNCDKHKFERFLLSDRFSMASCYGPVLVSNCPLLVYKRTDPHADGSSNGSSNSRGCGEGWTLVATGTLANVEPDRIMLKKIILTGFPIRVRKKFAVVRHLFHDPQDVRWFKPAELVTKWGLRGHITEPVGTHGLLKAMFSGAIKQNDTVMLILYKRVYPKFPSFGLQIQ
;
A
#
# COMPACT_ATOMS: atom_id res chain seq x y z
N MET A 1 1.74 -68.08 -28.76
CA MET A 1 1.52 -69.41 -28.19
C MET A 1 2.68 -70.23 -28.71
N ASP A 2 3.81 -70.07 -28.03
CA ASP A 2 4.96 -70.96 -28.00
C ASP A 2 5.29 -71.04 -26.50
N GLU A 3 5.55 -72.26 -26.03
CA GLU A 3 5.70 -72.66 -24.62
C GLU A 3 7.17 -72.57 -24.15
N ASP A 4 7.36 -72.79 -22.85
CA ASP A 4 8.56 -73.26 -22.11
C ASP A 4 9.45 -72.23 -21.36
N GLU A 5 9.16 -72.11 -20.05
CA GLU A 5 9.99 -72.43 -18.85
C GLU A 5 11.49 -72.79 -19.09
N GLU A 6 12.52 -72.44 -18.29
CA GLU A 6 12.71 -72.45 -16.83
C GLU A 6 14.07 -71.76 -16.45
N GLU A 7 14.17 -71.24 -15.21
CA GLU A 7 15.33 -71.09 -14.26
C GLU A 7 16.66 -70.39 -14.69
N SER A 8 17.50 -69.77 -13.83
CA SER A 8 17.53 -69.22 -12.46
C SER A 8 18.93 -68.55 -12.28
N GLU A 9 19.25 -68.02 -11.09
CA GLU A 9 20.48 -67.26 -10.67
C GLU A 9 20.43 -65.75 -11.01
N GLY A 10 20.46 -64.78 -10.08
CA GLY A 10 20.95 -64.74 -8.71
C GLY A 10 22.23 -63.92 -8.68
N GLU A 11 22.15 -62.61 -8.40
CA GLU A 11 23.27 -61.83 -7.84
C GLU A 11 22.74 -60.52 -7.23
N ASP A 12 22.80 -60.49 -5.90
CA ASP A 12 22.64 -59.32 -5.05
C ASP A 12 23.81 -58.35 -5.26
N SER A 13 23.55 -57.05 -5.34
CA SER A 13 24.50 -56.06 -4.82
C SER A 13 23.77 -54.79 -4.40
N GLU A 14 24.09 -54.41 -3.18
CA GLU A 14 23.52 -53.38 -2.34
C GLU A 14 23.79 -51.97 -2.91
N GLY A 15 22.77 -51.11 -2.90
CA GLY A 15 22.87 -49.70 -3.23
C GLY A 15 22.38 -48.88 -2.04
N GLU A 16 23.34 -48.33 -1.31
CA GLU A 16 23.25 -47.73 0.01
C GLU A 16 22.31 -46.51 0.11
N ASP A 17 21.45 -46.54 1.14
CA ASP A 17 20.65 -45.42 1.62
C ASP A 17 21.56 -44.36 2.25
N MET A 18 21.58 -43.16 1.66
CA MET A 18 22.35 -42.03 2.19
C MET A 18 21.48 -41.21 3.16
N GLU A 19 21.36 -41.68 4.40
CA GLU A 19 20.88 -40.88 5.53
C GLU A 19 21.93 -39.79 5.86
N MET A 20 21.53 -38.51 5.80
CA MET A 20 22.34 -37.41 6.30
C MET A 20 22.11 -37.21 7.80
N GLU A 21 22.98 -37.81 8.60
CA GLU A 21 23.07 -37.57 10.04
C GLU A 21 23.88 -36.28 10.34
N ALA A 22 23.41 -35.52 11.33
CA ALA A 22 24.02 -34.28 11.79
C ALA A 22 25.25 -34.55 12.69
N PRO A 23 26.36 -33.81 12.58
CA PRO A 23 27.48 -34.00 13.49
C PRO A 23 27.29 -33.26 14.82
N ALA A 24 27.48 -34.03 15.90
CA ALA A 24 27.52 -33.60 17.28
C ALA A 24 28.75 -32.75 17.63
N ALA A 25 28.61 -32.02 18.72
CA ALA A 25 29.57 -31.10 19.32
C ALA A 25 30.83 -31.78 19.86
N VAL A 26 31.97 -31.08 19.75
CA VAL A 26 33.21 -31.32 20.51
C VAL A 26 33.73 -29.99 21.06
N ASP A 27 33.79 -29.93 22.39
CA ASP A 27 34.38 -28.87 23.22
C ASP A 27 35.92 -28.99 23.27
N ALA A 28 36.64 -27.87 23.10
CA ALA A 28 37.96 -27.60 23.68
C ALA A 28 38.32 -26.09 23.60
N PRO A 29 39.18 -25.55 24.49
CA PRO A 29 38.99 -24.20 25.04
C PRO A 29 39.94 -23.08 24.57
N VAL A 30 39.43 -21.85 24.71
CA VAL A 30 40.07 -20.57 25.10
C VAL A 30 41.26 -20.03 24.29
N SER A 31 41.07 -18.87 23.63
CA SER A 31 41.94 -17.71 23.87
C SER A 31 41.27 -16.38 23.49
N SER A 32 41.62 -15.38 24.30
CA SER A 32 41.12 -14.01 24.40
C SER A 32 41.50 -13.10 23.23
N GLY A 33 40.58 -12.21 22.81
CA GLY A 33 40.97 -11.01 22.07
C GLY A 33 39.90 -10.42 21.15
N ALA A 34 38.74 -10.01 21.67
CA ALA A 34 37.74 -9.26 20.89
C ALA A 34 37.80 -7.77 21.24
N ASN A 35 38.58 -7.00 20.46
CA ASN A 35 38.47 -5.54 20.40
C ASN A 35 37.13 -5.16 19.74
N ARG A 36 36.08 -5.06 20.55
CA ARG A 36 34.79 -4.49 20.16
C ARG A 36 34.90 -2.97 20.24
N ALA A 37 35.17 -2.33 19.11
CA ALA A 37 35.03 -0.88 18.95
C ALA A 37 33.61 -0.46 19.38
N ARG A 38 33.51 0.18 20.54
CA ARG A 38 32.27 0.78 21.03
C ARG A 38 31.89 1.92 20.08
N ARG A 39 30.67 1.88 19.54
CA ARG A 39 30.04 3.08 18.97
C ARG A 39 30.11 4.19 20.02
N PRO A 40 30.57 5.41 19.71
CA PRO A 40 30.53 6.50 20.65
C PRO A 40 29.06 6.80 20.95
N SER A 41 28.66 6.62 22.21
CA SER A 41 27.42 7.18 22.72
C SER A 41 27.51 8.69 22.58
N VAL A 42 26.57 9.31 21.86
CA VAL A 42 26.30 10.75 21.97
C VAL A 42 25.62 10.98 23.32
N ALA A 43 26.35 10.72 24.40
CA ALA A 43 26.10 11.27 25.71
C ALA A 43 26.94 12.55 25.77
N GLY A 44 26.54 13.53 24.94
CA GLY A 44 26.89 14.91 25.21
C GLY A 44 26.24 15.23 26.54
N SER A 45 27.05 15.38 27.56
CA SER A 45 26.67 15.88 28.88
C SER A 45 25.91 17.20 28.71
N VAL A 46 24.58 17.14 28.72
CA VAL A 46 23.77 18.31 29.08
C VAL A 46 23.98 18.44 30.58
N GLY A 47 24.96 19.26 30.96
CA GLY A 47 25.13 19.69 32.33
C GLY A 47 23.79 20.22 32.84
N PHE A 48 23.41 19.75 34.04
CA PHE A 48 22.29 20.29 34.78
C PHE A 48 22.65 21.75 35.09
N ASN A 49 22.17 22.67 34.27
CA ASN A 49 22.39 24.09 34.49
C ASN A 49 21.44 24.57 35.60
N GLU A 50 22.05 25.37 36.47
CA GLU A 50 21.50 26.09 37.62
C GLU A 50 20.04 26.53 37.49
N ALA A 51 19.37 26.53 38.64
CA ALA A 51 18.06 27.14 38.84
C ALA A 51 18.07 28.59 38.36
N VAL A 52 17.57 28.80 37.14
CA VAL A 52 17.26 30.12 36.62
C VAL A 52 16.05 30.64 37.38
N ASP A 53 16.22 31.82 37.96
CA ASP A 53 15.26 32.54 38.79
C ASP A 53 13.87 32.59 38.12
N ALA A 54 12.82 32.30 38.89
CA ALA A 54 11.44 32.18 38.43
C ALA A 54 10.81 33.56 38.18
N GLY A 55 11.45 34.38 37.36
CA GLY A 55 10.85 35.57 36.78
C GLY A 55 9.81 35.19 35.72
N LYS A 56 8.71 35.95 35.64
CA LYS A 56 7.79 35.89 34.49
C LYS A 56 8.58 36.29 33.23
N ILE A 57 9.06 35.31 32.48
CA ILE A 57 9.64 35.55 31.16
C ILE A 57 8.48 35.69 30.17
N THR A 58 8.20 36.91 29.74
CA THR A 58 7.33 37.16 28.59
C THR A 58 8.14 36.93 27.31
N VAL A 59 7.68 36.04 26.42
CA VAL A 59 8.35 35.62 25.18
C VAL A 59 8.70 36.79 24.23
N ALA A 60 8.14 37.99 24.47
CA ALA A 60 8.40 39.19 23.68
C ALA A 60 9.81 39.78 23.86
N GLU A 61 10.59 39.38 24.87
CA GLU A 61 11.88 40.02 25.20
C GLU A 61 13.10 39.07 25.13
N ALA A 62 12.92 37.79 24.77
CA ALA A 62 14.01 36.83 24.67
C ALA A 62 13.97 36.04 23.36
N ASP A 63 15.11 35.94 22.68
CA ASP A 63 15.37 34.97 21.58
C ASP A 63 15.38 33.51 22.08
N ASP A 64 14.84 33.23 23.27
CA ASP A 64 15.13 32.01 24.02
C ASP A 64 13.91 31.08 24.14
N PHE A 65 14.18 29.85 23.77
CA PHE A 65 13.33 28.67 23.84
C PHE A 65 12.94 28.34 25.30
N VAL A 66 11.72 27.85 25.50
CA VAL A 66 11.28 27.31 26.79
C VAL A 66 11.91 25.94 27.03
N GLN A 67 12.55 25.74 28.19
CA GLN A 67 13.12 24.44 28.56
C GLN A 67 12.05 23.44 29.03
N THR A 68 12.30 22.15 28.82
CA THR A 68 11.38 21.08 29.22
C THR A 68 11.19 21.04 30.73
N GLY A 69 9.94 20.95 31.20
CA GLY A 69 9.59 20.83 32.63
C GLY A 69 9.19 22.14 33.31
N GLN A 70 9.16 23.26 32.58
CA GLN A 70 8.67 24.54 33.10
C GLN A 70 7.14 24.64 32.96
N TYR A 71 6.50 25.29 33.94
CA TYR A 71 5.09 25.60 33.87
C TYR A 71 4.87 26.85 33.02
N ILE A 72 4.15 26.70 31.91
CA ILE A 72 3.86 27.80 30.99
C ILE A 72 2.36 28.07 30.91
N THR A 73 2.01 29.33 30.67
CA THR A 73 0.64 29.74 30.33
C THR A 73 0.60 30.06 28.84
N ILE A 74 -0.29 29.40 28.10
CA ILE A 74 -0.49 29.61 26.66
C ILE A 74 -1.85 30.27 26.48
N GLU A 75 -1.87 31.45 25.88
CA GLU A 75 -3.10 32.14 25.48
C GLU A 75 -3.35 31.85 24.00
N LEU A 76 -4.54 31.33 23.68
CA LEU A 76 -4.96 31.00 22.32
C LEU A 76 -6.11 31.92 21.91
N GLU A 77 -5.97 32.58 20.78
CA GLU A 77 -7.03 33.39 20.17
C GLU A 77 -7.88 32.52 19.21
N ASP A 78 -9.14 32.91 19.02
CA ASP A 78 -10.09 32.29 18.06
C ASP A 78 -10.32 30.77 18.25
N VAL A 79 -10.47 30.33 19.51
CA VAL A 79 -10.76 28.92 19.82
C VAL A 79 -12.24 28.60 19.55
N PRO A 80 -12.57 27.60 18.70
CA PRO A 80 -13.96 27.21 18.46
C PRO A 80 -14.65 26.73 19.74
N ALA A 81 -15.91 27.14 19.94
CA ALA A 81 -16.70 26.75 21.12
C ALA A 81 -16.81 25.22 21.32
N LEU A 82 -16.78 24.45 20.21
CA LEU A 82 -16.76 22.99 20.26
C LEU A 82 -15.56 22.43 21.02
N VAL A 83 -14.38 23.04 20.86
CA VAL A 83 -13.15 22.63 21.55
C VAL A 83 -13.26 22.91 23.05
N ALA A 84 -13.82 24.07 23.42
CA ALA A 84 -14.04 24.43 24.81
C ALA A 84 -15.00 23.45 25.52
N HIS A 85 -16.09 23.04 24.86
CA HIS A 85 -16.99 22.02 25.40
C HIS A 85 -16.33 20.65 25.55
N ARG A 86 -15.53 20.21 24.57
CA ARG A 86 -14.78 18.95 24.67
C ARG A 86 -13.76 18.97 25.81
N LEU A 87 -13.11 20.11 26.05
CA LEU A 87 -12.18 20.26 27.17
C LEU A 87 -12.90 20.08 28.52
N GLN A 88 -14.12 20.60 28.66
CA GLN A 88 -14.94 20.40 29.85
C GLN A 88 -15.36 18.93 30.04
N GLU A 89 -15.60 18.21 28.94
CA GLU A 89 -16.03 16.81 28.97
C GLU A 89 -14.88 15.84 29.27
N TYR A 90 -13.74 15.97 28.57
CA TYR A 90 -12.60 15.04 28.69
C TYR A 90 -11.61 15.44 29.79
N GLY A 91 -11.56 16.72 30.18
CA GLY A 91 -10.77 17.23 31.31
C GLY A 91 -9.26 17.40 31.05
N PHE A 92 -8.78 17.20 29.82
CA PHE A 92 -7.38 17.44 29.45
C PHE A 92 -7.24 17.92 28.00
N LEU A 93 -6.15 18.65 27.73
CA LEU A 93 -5.75 19.12 26.40
C LEU A 93 -4.30 18.71 26.14
N VAL A 94 -4.02 18.21 24.93
CA VAL A 94 -2.66 17.94 24.48
C VAL A 94 -2.31 18.96 23.40
N CYS A 95 -1.28 19.77 23.65
CA CYS A 95 -0.76 20.74 22.70
C CYS A 95 0.54 20.22 22.08
N TYR A 96 0.72 20.44 20.78
CA TYR A 96 1.94 20.08 20.06
C TYR A 96 2.32 21.18 19.08
N ALA A 97 3.62 21.41 18.91
CA ALA A 97 4.15 22.35 17.95
C ALA A 97 4.35 21.67 16.59
N LEU A 98 4.04 22.39 15.52
CA LEU A 98 4.19 21.90 14.16
C LEU A 98 5.55 22.26 13.59
N TYR A 99 6.12 21.38 12.77
CA TYR A 99 7.29 21.75 11.98
C TYR A 99 6.94 22.74 10.87
N ALA A 100 7.93 23.51 10.40
CA ALA A 100 7.78 24.60 9.43
C ALA A 100 7.05 24.25 8.13
N HIS A 101 6.90 22.97 7.77
CA HIS A 101 6.21 22.53 6.55
C HIS A 101 5.07 21.54 6.80
N GLU A 102 4.80 21.21 8.07
CA GLU A 102 3.76 20.25 8.45
C GLU A 102 2.34 20.78 8.25
N HIS A 103 2.20 22.10 8.11
CA HIS A 103 0.94 22.77 7.79
C HIS A 103 0.51 22.58 6.32
N LYS A 104 1.40 22.12 5.45
CA LYS A 104 1.12 21.97 4.02
C LYS A 104 0.38 20.66 3.74
N LEU A 105 -0.42 20.67 2.68
CA LEU A 105 -1.11 19.49 2.18
C LEU A 105 -0.30 18.83 1.05
N SER A 106 -0.13 17.52 1.10
CA SER A 106 0.49 16.74 0.01
C SER A 106 -0.15 15.37 -0.15
N VAL A 107 0.35 14.59 -1.09
CA VAL A 107 0.06 13.16 -1.21
C VAL A 107 1.03 12.40 -0.30
N LEU A 108 0.46 11.68 0.66
CA LEU A 108 1.17 10.82 1.58
C LEU A 108 1.10 9.37 1.09
N HIS A 109 2.22 8.66 1.18
CA HIS A 109 2.31 7.24 0.89
C HIS A 109 2.65 6.47 2.15
N PHE A 110 1.74 5.58 2.54
CA PHE A 110 1.87 4.74 3.71
C PHE A 110 2.08 3.28 3.30
N SER A 111 3.02 2.60 3.96
CA SER A 111 3.17 1.14 3.86
C SER A 111 2.20 0.53 4.84
N VAL A 112 1.19 -0.17 4.34
CA VAL A 112 0.08 -0.66 5.14
C VAL A 112 -0.01 -2.17 5.03
N GLN A 113 -0.20 -2.81 6.18
CA GLN A 113 -0.47 -4.23 6.32
C GLN A 113 -1.82 -4.41 6.99
N ARG A 114 -2.62 -5.34 6.46
CA ARG A 114 -3.91 -5.66 7.06
C ARG A 114 -3.72 -6.25 8.46
N HIS A 115 -4.54 -5.83 9.41
CA HIS A 115 -4.55 -6.40 10.75
C HIS A 115 -5.04 -7.86 10.70
N SER A 116 -4.37 -8.76 11.42
CA SER A 116 -4.66 -10.21 11.38
C SER A 116 -6.07 -10.56 11.87
N GLY A 117 -6.60 -9.78 12.81
CA GLY A 117 -7.95 -9.97 13.35
C GLY A 117 -9.08 -9.48 12.44
N TYR A 118 -8.79 -8.82 11.32
CA TYR A 118 -9.80 -8.29 10.40
C TYR A 118 -9.92 -9.16 9.15
N THR A 119 -11.05 -9.83 9.00
CA THR A 119 -11.29 -10.80 7.91
C THR A 119 -11.89 -10.17 6.67
N GLU A 120 -12.73 -9.14 6.83
CA GLU A 120 -13.46 -8.50 5.74
C GLU A 120 -12.51 -7.87 4.68
N PRO A 121 -12.93 -7.86 3.41
CA PRO A 121 -12.16 -7.23 2.34
C PRO A 121 -12.28 -5.71 2.41
N ILE A 122 -11.13 -5.04 2.40
CA ILE A 122 -11.04 -3.57 2.46
C ILE A 122 -10.91 -3.06 1.03
N LYS A 123 -11.88 -2.27 0.55
CA LYS A 123 -11.82 -1.74 -0.83
C LYS A 123 -10.99 -0.46 -0.88
N SER A 124 -10.29 -0.29 -1.99
CA SER A 124 -9.69 1.00 -2.36
C SER A 124 -10.78 2.08 -2.47
N LYS A 125 -10.47 3.28 -1.97
CA LYS A 125 -11.33 4.48 -1.97
C LYS A 125 -12.51 4.44 -0.99
N ASP A 126 -12.57 3.45 -0.12
CA ASP A 126 -13.47 3.47 1.03
C ASP A 126 -13.00 4.49 2.06
N GLU A 127 -13.92 5.05 2.84
CA GLU A 127 -13.61 6.04 3.86
C GLU A 127 -13.03 5.36 5.10
N MET A 128 -11.86 5.83 5.52
CA MET A 128 -11.09 5.27 6.61
C MET A 128 -10.54 6.42 7.47
N LEU A 129 -10.48 6.22 8.77
CA LEU A 129 -9.81 7.12 9.71
C LEU A 129 -8.34 6.73 9.79
N PHE A 130 -7.47 7.65 9.38
CA PHE A 130 -6.02 7.51 9.47
C PHE A 130 -5.56 8.25 10.71
N VAL A 131 -4.99 7.52 11.65
CA VAL A 131 -4.41 8.07 12.89
C VAL A 131 -2.91 7.93 12.80
N THR A 132 -2.20 9.05 12.77
CA THR A 132 -0.75 9.07 12.61
C THR A 132 -0.13 10.19 13.44
N GLY A 133 0.80 9.82 14.32
CA GLY A 133 1.35 10.76 15.31
C GLY A 133 0.25 11.41 16.14
N PHE A 134 0.18 12.74 16.09
CA PHE A 134 -0.79 13.57 16.81
C PHE A 134 -1.99 14.00 15.97
N ARG A 135 -2.10 13.52 14.73
CA ARG A 135 -3.16 13.91 13.80
C ARG A 135 -4.02 12.72 13.44
N SER A 136 -5.32 12.95 13.46
CA SER A 136 -6.28 12.00 12.92
C SER A 136 -7.09 12.67 11.83
N PHE A 137 -7.31 11.97 10.72
CA PHE A 137 -8.09 12.50 9.61
C PHE A 137 -8.81 11.40 8.83
N LEU A 138 -10.00 11.73 8.33
CA LEU A 138 -10.78 10.86 7.46
C LEU A 138 -10.29 10.99 6.02
N THR A 139 -10.00 9.86 5.38
CA THR A 139 -9.51 9.85 4.01
C THR A 139 -9.98 8.62 3.24
N ARG A 140 -9.87 8.69 1.90
CA ARG A 140 -10.24 7.60 0.98
C ARG A 140 -8.98 7.08 0.28
N PRO A 141 -8.19 6.20 0.93
CA PRO A 141 -6.90 5.78 0.41
C PRO A 141 -7.04 4.97 -0.88
N VAL A 142 -6.05 5.12 -1.77
CA VAL A 142 -5.89 4.31 -2.97
C VAL A 142 -4.76 3.32 -2.72
N TYR A 143 -5.06 2.02 -2.79
CA TYR A 143 -4.06 0.98 -2.62
C TYR A 143 -3.32 0.65 -3.92
N SER A 144 -2.04 0.35 -3.78
CA SER A 144 -1.15 0.01 -4.89
C SER A 144 -0.02 -0.92 -4.45
N GLU A 145 0.60 -1.59 -5.41
CA GLU A 145 1.74 -2.49 -5.14
C GLU A 145 2.95 -1.73 -4.57
N SER A 146 3.52 -2.26 -3.49
CA SER A 146 4.70 -1.71 -2.81
C SER A 146 6.00 -2.35 -3.33
N ASN A 147 6.30 -2.13 -4.61
CA ASN A 147 7.56 -2.58 -5.22
C ASN A 147 8.61 -1.46 -5.16
N LEU A 148 9.78 -1.71 -4.57
CA LEU A 148 10.86 -0.72 -4.48
C LEU A 148 11.60 -0.53 -5.80
N ASN A 149 11.59 -1.54 -6.67
CA ASN A 149 12.40 -1.56 -7.90
C ASN A 149 11.67 -0.98 -9.14
N CYS A 150 10.49 -0.38 -8.98
CA CYS A 150 9.68 0.06 -10.12
C CYS A 150 8.90 1.34 -9.81
N ASP A 151 9.03 2.34 -10.67
CA ASP A 151 8.33 3.63 -10.55
C ASP A 151 6.84 3.56 -10.94
N LYS A 152 6.43 2.44 -11.55
CA LYS A 152 5.07 2.20 -12.05
C LYS A 152 4.37 1.20 -11.15
N HIS A 153 3.52 1.71 -10.27
CA HIS A 153 2.80 0.89 -9.30
C HIS A 153 1.43 0.50 -9.82
N LYS A 154 1.09 -0.79 -9.75
CA LYS A 154 -0.22 -1.27 -10.14
C LYS A 154 -1.25 -0.93 -9.06
N PHE A 155 -2.39 -0.40 -9.48
CA PHE A 155 -3.54 -0.14 -8.62
C PHE A 155 -4.18 -1.46 -8.15
N GLU A 156 -4.46 -1.54 -6.86
CA GLU A 156 -5.15 -2.66 -6.24
C GLU A 156 -6.58 -2.26 -5.88
N ARG A 157 -7.54 -3.15 -6.18
CA ARG A 157 -8.96 -2.91 -5.84
C ARG A 157 -9.23 -3.09 -4.35
N PHE A 158 -8.44 -3.93 -3.69
CA PHE A 158 -8.58 -4.29 -2.29
C PHE A 158 -7.21 -4.34 -1.63
N LEU A 159 -7.15 -4.07 -0.32
CA LEU A 159 -5.95 -4.33 0.47
C LEU A 159 -5.75 -5.84 0.63
N LEU A 160 -4.59 -6.33 0.22
CA LEU A 160 -4.23 -7.74 0.36
C LEU A 160 -3.71 -8.03 1.77
N SER A 161 -4.06 -9.20 2.31
CA SER A 161 -3.78 -9.58 3.70
C SER A 161 -2.35 -10.03 3.95
N ASP A 162 -1.75 -10.65 2.93
CA ASP A 162 -0.49 -11.41 3.04
C ASP A 162 0.74 -10.56 2.71
N ARG A 163 0.56 -9.29 2.34
CA ARG A 163 1.66 -8.42 1.94
C ARG A 163 1.44 -6.96 2.31
N PHE A 164 2.54 -6.24 2.46
CA PHE A 164 2.51 -4.79 2.51
C PHE A 164 2.05 -4.23 1.18
N SER A 165 1.05 -3.35 1.25
CA SER A 165 0.55 -2.61 0.11
C SER A 165 0.70 -1.13 0.41
N MET A 166 0.88 -0.33 -0.63
CA MET A 166 1.05 1.10 -0.45
C MET A 166 -0.30 1.81 -0.53
N ALA A 167 -0.67 2.50 0.55
CA ALA A 167 -1.86 3.34 0.62
C ALA A 167 -1.47 4.79 0.32
N SER A 168 -2.04 5.35 -0.74
CA SER A 168 -1.81 6.74 -1.13
C SER A 168 -3.05 7.59 -0.83
N CYS A 169 -2.88 8.69 -0.12
CA CYS A 169 -3.97 9.59 0.23
C CYS A 169 -3.50 11.05 0.32
N TYR A 170 -4.43 12.00 0.27
CA TYR A 170 -4.12 13.38 0.59
C TYR A 170 -4.20 13.60 2.10
N GLY A 171 -3.22 14.30 2.65
CA GLY A 171 -3.14 14.61 4.08
C GLY A 171 -2.03 15.62 4.40
N PRO A 172 -2.02 16.15 5.63
CA PRO A 172 -0.98 17.07 6.08
C PRO A 172 0.40 16.41 6.00
N VAL A 173 1.39 17.13 5.51
CA VAL A 173 2.77 16.64 5.36
C VAL A 173 3.31 16.22 6.72
N LEU A 174 3.93 15.05 6.80
CA LEU A 174 4.62 14.57 7.99
C LEU A 174 6.12 14.51 7.71
N VAL A 175 6.94 15.03 8.62
CA VAL A 175 8.40 15.16 8.43
C VAL A 175 9.15 13.88 8.81
N SER A 176 8.58 13.07 9.70
CA SER A 176 9.19 11.84 10.20
C SER A 176 8.39 10.61 9.81
N ASN A 177 9.05 9.45 9.82
CA ASN A 177 8.41 8.15 9.62
C ASN A 177 7.49 7.84 10.81
N CYS A 178 6.23 8.26 10.70
CA CYS A 178 5.23 8.04 11.74
C CYS A 178 4.53 6.69 11.54
N PRO A 179 4.22 5.95 12.62
CA PRO A 179 3.30 4.82 12.55
C PRO A 179 1.91 5.32 12.14
N LEU A 180 1.17 4.44 11.48
CA LEU A 180 -0.20 4.67 11.03
C LEU A 180 -1.09 3.57 11.60
N LEU A 181 -2.19 3.97 12.20
CA LEU A 181 -3.32 3.11 12.54
C LEU A 181 -4.49 3.47 11.63
N VAL A 182 -5.13 2.45 11.06
CA VAL A 182 -6.25 2.63 10.14
C VAL A 182 -7.50 2.04 10.76
N TYR A 183 -8.50 2.88 10.98
CA TYR A 183 -9.79 2.48 11.50
C TYR A 183 -10.87 2.61 10.44
N LYS A 184 -11.81 1.67 10.46
CA LYS A 184 -13.03 1.71 9.65
C LYS A 184 -14.21 1.94 10.56
N ARG A 185 -15.17 2.73 10.10
CA ARG A 185 -16.42 2.93 10.85
C ARG A 185 -17.25 1.64 10.75
N THR A 186 -17.64 1.10 11.88
CA THR A 186 -18.57 -0.01 11.99
C THR A 186 -19.94 0.58 12.27
N ASP A 187 -20.85 0.49 11.30
CA ASP A 187 -22.22 0.95 11.50
C ASP A 187 -22.94 -0.06 12.41
N PRO A 188 -23.45 0.33 13.60
CA PRO A 188 -24.08 -0.59 14.54
C PRO A 188 -25.45 -1.13 14.07
N HIS A 189 -25.94 -0.69 12.91
CA HIS A 189 -27.28 -0.99 12.42
C HIS A 189 -27.33 -1.74 11.09
N ALA A 190 -26.17 -2.10 10.52
CA ALA A 190 -26.09 -2.53 9.13
C ALA A 190 -26.21 -4.05 8.89
N ASP A 191 -26.12 -4.95 9.88
CA ASP A 191 -26.39 -6.37 9.60
C ASP A 191 -26.75 -7.21 10.85
N GLY A 192 -27.94 -7.82 10.80
CA GLY A 192 -28.36 -8.94 11.65
C GLY A 192 -27.79 -10.29 11.18
N SER A 193 -26.55 -10.31 10.68
CA SER A 193 -25.88 -11.55 10.29
C SER A 193 -24.83 -11.92 11.33
N SER A 194 -25.21 -12.88 12.16
CA SER A 194 -24.36 -13.61 13.10
C SER A 194 -23.09 -14.17 12.45
N ASN A 195 -21.94 -13.93 13.09
CA ASN A 195 -20.82 -14.84 13.34
C ASN A 195 -19.45 -14.21 13.07
N GLY A 196 -18.71 -13.87 14.14
CA GLY A 196 -17.26 -13.64 14.04
C GLY A 196 -16.64 -12.76 15.14
N SER A 197 -16.45 -13.32 16.34
CA SER A 197 -15.48 -12.90 17.36
C SER A 197 -15.61 -11.47 17.93
N SER A 198 -16.54 -11.32 18.88
CA SER A 198 -16.51 -10.27 19.89
C SER A 198 -15.27 -10.43 20.79
N ASN A 199 -14.16 -9.79 20.44
CA ASN A 199 -12.99 -9.70 21.33
C ASN A 199 -12.30 -8.32 21.28
N SER A 200 -13.09 -7.25 21.15
CA SER A 200 -12.60 -5.88 21.40
C SER A 200 -13.49 -5.18 22.42
N ARG A 201 -13.27 -5.52 23.69
CA ARG A 201 -13.77 -4.77 24.86
C ARG A 201 -12.84 -3.58 25.15
N GLY A 202 -12.75 -2.62 24.23
CA GLY A 202 -11.92 -1.43 24.40
C GLY A 202 -12.43 -0.24 23.60
N CYS A 203 -12.87 0.78 24.32
CA CYS A 203 -13.10 2.18 23.97
C CYS A 203 -13.35 2.54 22.48
N GLY A 204 -14.61 2.72 22.11
CA GLY A 204 -15.01 3.45 20.89
C GLY A 204 -16.14 2.73 20.15
N GLU A 205 -17.39 2.95 20.57
CA GLU A 205 -18.55 2.47 19.83
C GLU A 205 -18.49 2.98 18.38
N GLY A 206 -18.23 2.07 17.44
CA GLY A 206 -18.30 2.34 16.00
C GLY A 206 -16.99 2.45 15.22
N TRP A 207 -15.81 2.19 15.80
CA TRP A 207 -14.56 2.11 15.03
C TRP A 207 -13.81 0.80 15.25
N THR A 208 -13.41 0.14 14.17
CA THR A 208 -12.65 -1.10 14.21
C THR A 208 -11.26 -0.90 13.60
N LEU A 209 -10.23 -1.45 14.24
CA LEU A 209 -8.87 -1.45 13.70
C LEU A 209 -8.78 -2.43 12.53
N VAL A 210 -8.43 -1.91 11.37
CA VAL A 210 -8.46 -2.65 10.10
C VAL A 210 -7.07 -2.91 9.55
N ALA A 211 -6.17 -1.95 9.71
CA ALA A 211 -4.80 -2.08 9.23
C ALA A 211 -3.82 -1.25 10.07
N THR A 212 -2.57 -1.66 10.05
CA THR A 212 -1.45 -0.94 10.65
C THR A 212 -0.44 -0.62 9.56
N GLY A 213 0.37 0.42 9.77
CA GLY A 213 1.34 0.81 8.77
C GLY A 213 2.34 1.83 9.27
N THR A 214 3.14 2.33 8.34
CA THR A 214 4.12 3.38 8.56
C THR A 214 4.12 4.34 7.38
N LEU A 215 4.44 5.61 7.61
CA LEU A 215 4.70 6.55 6.54
C LEU A 215 5.97 6.11 5.79
N ALA A 216 5.86 5.99 4.46
CA ALA A 216 6.98 5.61 3.61
C ALA A 216 7.60 6.83 2.92
N ASN A 217 6.77 7.66 2.28
CA ASN A 217 7.23 8.87 1.59
C ASN A 217 6.09 9.90 1.44
N VAL A 218 6.46 11.15 1.18
CA VAL A 218 5.55 12.27 0.91
C VAL A 218 5.93 12.88 -0.44
N GLU A 219 5.26 12.46 -1.51
CA GLU A 219 5.54 12.92 -2.86
C GLU A 219 4.25 12.95 -3.72
N PRO A 220 4.04 13.98 -4.54
CA PRO A 220 2.88 14.05 -5.44
C PRO A 220 3.07 13.26 -6.75
N ASP A 221 4.32 12.92 -7.10
CA ASP A 221 4.67 12.49 -8.46
C ASP A 221 4.46 11.00 -8.71
N ARG A 222 4.24 10.22 -7.65
CA ARG A 222 4.09 8.77 -7.76
C ARG A 222 3.02 8.35 -8.77
N ILE A 223 3.36 7.35 -9.58
CA ILE A 223 2.52 6.89 -10.68
C ILE A 223 1.79 5.60 -10.27
N MET A 224 0.49 5.72 -10.00
CA MET A 224 -0.40 4.57 -9.81
C MET A 224 -1.17 4.28 -11.10
N LEU A 225 -1.13 3.04 -11.58
CA LEU A 225 -1.70 2.63 -12.86
C LEU A 225 -2.75 1.54 -12.67
N LYS A 226 -3.96 1.79 -13.19
CA LYS A 226 -5.00 0.77 -13.32
C LYS A 226 -4.90 0.13 -14.70
N LYS A 227 -4.77 -1.19 -14.74
CA LYS A 227 -4.87 -1.98 -15.97
C LYS A 227 -6.30 -1.90 -16.52
N ILE A 228 -6.43 -1.53 -17.79
CA ILE A 228 -7.67 -1.53 -18.57
C ILE A 228 -7.46 -2.50 -19.73
N ILE A 229 -8.47 -3.31 -20.02
CA ILE A 229 -8.43 -4.25 -21.13
C ILE A 229 -9.58 -3.86 -22.06
N LEU A 230 -9.24 -3.44 -23.27
CA LEU A 230 -10.23 -3.31 -24.35
C LEU A 230 -10.33 -4.65 -25.04
N THR A 231 -11.55 -5.15 -25.23
CA THR A 231 -11.80 -6.46 -25.80
C THR A 231 -12.45 -6.31 -27.17
N GLY A 232 -12.05 -7.16 -28.10
CA GLY A 232 -12.63 -7.25 -29.42
C GLY A 232 -12.74 -8.70 -29.88
N PHE A 233 -13.61 -8.91 -30.86
CA PHE A 233 -13.93 -10.24 -31.36
C PHE A 233 -13.57 -10.34 -32.85
N PRO A 234 -12.89 -11.41 -33.29
CA PRO A 234 -12.59 -11.62 -34.70
C PRO A 234 -13.88 -11.95 -35.47
N ILE A 235 -14.16 -11.21 -36.56
CA ILE A 235 -15.26 -11.48 -37.49
C ILE A 235 -14.79 -12.41 -38.61
N ARG A 236 -13.61 -12.11 -39.16
CA ARG A 236 -13.07 -12.82 -40.32
C ARG A 236 -11.63 -13.17 -40.07
N VAL A 237 -11.31 -14.45 -40.14
CA VAL A 237 -9.95 -14.96 -39.97
C VAL A 237 -9.41 -15.49 -41.29
N ARG A 238 -8.15 -15.18 -41.59
CA ARG A 238 -7.38 -15.70 -42.73
C ARG A 238 -5.96 -16.01 -42.28
N LYS A 239 -5.69 -17.28 -41.96
CA LYS A 239 -4.41 -17.73 -41.39
C LYS A 239 -4.02 -16.85 -40.19
N LYS A 240 -3.01 -15.99 -40.35
CA LYS A 240 -2.49 -15.08 -39.32
C LYS A 240 -3.20 -13.73 -39.26
N PHE A 241 -4.00 -13.38 -40.26
CA PHE A 241 -4.74 -12.13 -40.30
C PHE A 241 -6.14 -12.31 -39.73
N ALA A 242 -6.63 -11.34 -38.98
CA ALA A 242 -8.03 -11.26 -38.62
C ALA A 242 -8.57 -9.83 -38.66
N VAL A 243 -9.84 -9.71 -39.03
CA VAL A 243 -10.61 -8.47 -38.87
C VAL A 243 -11.33 -8.54 -37.53
N VAL A 244 -11.10 -7.57 -36.67
CA VAL A 244 -11.59 -7.51 -35.28
C VAL A 244 -12.62 -6.40 -35.16
N ARG A 245 -13.71 -6.67 -34.43
CA ARG A 245 -14.76 -5.69 -34.08
C ARG A 245 -14.79 -5.37 -32.59
N HIS A 246 -15.45 -4.25 -32.28
CA HIS A 246 -15.75 -3.75 -30.92
C HIS A 246 -14.53 -3.34 -30.08
N LEU A 247 -13.34 -3.34 -30.66
CA LEU A 247 -12.14 -2.85 -29.99
C LEU A 247 -12.09 -1.31 -30.01
N PHE A 248 -12.55 -0.71 -31.12
CA PHE A 248 -12.75 0.73 -31.32
C PHE A 248 -14.08 0.97 -32.06
N HIS A 249 -14.59 2.21 -31.98
CA HIS A 249 -15.80 2.63 -32.71
C HIS A 249 -15.45 3.51 -33.91
N ASP A 250 -14.38 4.31 -33.80
CA ASP A 250 -13.93 5.22 -34.85
C ASP A 250 -12.65 4.73 -35.54
N PRO A 251 -12.50 4.94 -36.87
CA PRO A 251 -11.30 4.55 -37.60
C PRO A 251 -10.08 5.42 -37.25
N GLN A 252 -10.30 6.62 -36.70
CA GLN A 252 -9.24 7.50 -36.20
C GLN A 252 -8.54 6.89 -34.98
N ASP A 253 -9.30 6.28 -34.06
CA ASP A 253 -8.76 5.59 -32.88
C ASP A 253 -7.90 4.39 -33.31
N VAL A 254 -8.38 3.60 -34.28
CA VAL A 254 -7.60 2.48 -34.83
C VAL A 254 -6.24 2.94 -35.36
N ARG A 255 -6.20 4.10 -36.01
CA ARG A 255 -4.95 4.67 -36.54
C ARG A 255 -4.04 5.19 -35.42
N TRP A 256 -4.61 5.80 -34.39
CA TRP A 256 -3.88 6.25 -33.19
C TRP A 256 -3.25 5.07 -32.43
N PHE A 257 -4.02 4.00 -32.21
CA PHE A 257 -3.57 2.81 -31.50
C PHE A 257 -2.83 1.80 -32.38
N LYS A 258 -2.51 2.15 -33.64
CA LYS A 258 -1.79 1.28 -34.56
C LYS A 258 -0.46 0.72 -34.01
N PRO A 259 0.37 1.50 -33.28
CA PRO A 259 1.60 0.98 -32.69
C PRO A 259 1.39 0.03 -31.52
N ALA A 260 0.18 -0.07 -30.98
CA ALA A 260 -0.08 -0.87 -29.80
C ALA A 260 -0.10 -2.38 -30.11
N GLU A 261 0.44 -3.16 -29.18
CA GLU A 261 0.43 -4.63 -29.26
C GLU A 261 -0.90 -5.18 -28.76
N LEU A 262 -1.46 -6.11 -29.53
CA LEU A 262 -2.65 -6.89 -29.20
C LEU A 262 -2.24 -8.25 -28.65
N VAL A 263 -2.99 -8.74 -27.67
CA VAL A 263 -2.81 -10.06 -27.07
C VAL A 263 -4.14 -10.79 -27.11
N THR A 264 -4.14 -12.05 -27.53
CA THR A 264 -5.34 -12.90 -27.50
C THR A 264 -5.47 -13.63 -26.17
N LYS A 265 -6.67 -14.17 -25.88
CA LYS A 265 -6.88 -14.96 -24.66
C LYS A 265 -5.97 -16.18 -24.59
N TRP A 266 -5.62 -16.75 -25.75
CA TRP A 266 -4.74 -17.91 -25.87
C TRP A 266 -3.25 -17.54 -26.03
N GLY A 267 -2.88 -16.29 -25.76
CA GLY A 267 -1.47 -15.88 -25.69
C GLY A 267 -0.79 -15.55 -27.02
N LEU A 268 -1.52 -15.58 -28.15
CA LEU A 268 -1.00 -15.04 -29.41
C LEU A 268 -0.85 -13.52 -29.30
N ARG A 269 0.26 -13.01 -29.85
CA ARG A 269 0.54 -11.58 -29.95
C ARG A 269 0.28 -11.10 -31.35
N GLY A 270 -0.12 -9.84 -31.51
CA GLY A 270 -0.40 -9.27 -32.81
C GLY A 270 -0.31 -7.76 -32.84
N HIS A 271 -0.36 -7.21 -34.05
CA HIS A 271 -0.29 -5.78 -34.31
C HIS A 271 -1.40 -5.34 -35.25
N ILE A 272 -1.85 -4.10 -35.08
CA ILE A 272 -2.86 -3.49 -35.94
C ILE A 272 -2.20 -3.09 -37.26
N THR A 273 -2.76 -3.50 -38.38
CA THR A 273 -2.23 -3.17 -39.71
C THR A 273 -2.92 -1.96 -40.31
N GLU A 274 -4.26 -2.01 -40.44
CA GLU A 274 -5.05 -0.97 -41.07
C GLU A 274 -6.48 -0.91 -40.51
N PRO A 275 -7.11 0.29 -40.46
CA PRO A 275 -8.54 0.41 -40.24
C PRO A 275 -9.32 -0.10 -41.46
N VAL A 276 -10.49 -0.68 -41.22
CA VAL A 276 -11.37 -1.24 -42.26
C VAL A 276 -12.72 -0.53 -42.19
N GLY A 277 -13.11 0.16 -43.26
CA GLY A 277 -14.41 0.85 -43.35
C GLY A 277 -14.52 2.04 -42.38
N THR A 278 -15.75 2.35 -41.95
CA THR A 278 -16.11 3.55 -41.17
C THR A 278 -16.44 3.28 -39.70
N HIS A 279 -16.66 2.02 -39.30
CA HIS A 279 -17.15 1.65 -37.95
C HIS A 279 -16.06 1.13 -36.99
N GLY A 280 -14.82 1.63 -37.13
CA GLY A 280 -13.72 1.26 -36.22
C GLY A 280 -13.29 -0.21 -36.28
N LEU A 281 -13.69 -0.95 -37.34
CA LEU A 281 -13.16 -2.27 -37.59
C LEU A 281 -11.67 -2.15 -37.91
N LEU A 282 -10.90 -3.12 -37.46
CA LEU A 282 -9.46 -3.13 -37.66
C LEU A 282 -9.00 -4.47 -38.19
N LYS A 283 -8.02 -4.44 -39.08
CA LYS A 283 -7.28 -5.63 -39.48
C LYS A 283 -6.05 -5.74 -38.59
N ALA A 284 -5.82 -6.93 -38.06
CA ALA A 284 -4.68 -7.25 -37.24
C ALA A 284 -3.95 -8.47 -37.81
N MET A 285 -2.63 -8.49 -37.62
CA MET A 285 -1.77 -9.64 -37.91
C MET A 285 -1.30 -10.23 -36.58
N PHE A 286 -1.46 -11.54 -36.41
CA PHE A 286 -1.03 -12.28 -35.21
C PHE A 286 0.16 -13.19 -35.52
N SER A 287 0.88 -13.61 -34.48
CA SER A 287 2.02 -14.53 -34.59
C SER A 287 1.62 -15.90 -35.20
N GLY A 288 0.43 -16.39 -34.85
CA GLY A 288 -0.12 -17.68 -35.27
C GLY A 288 -1.54 -17.58 -35.84
N ALA A 289 -2.13 -18.74 -36.15
CA ALA A 289 -3.51 -18.81 -36.62
C ALA A 289 -4.49 -18.58 -35.47
N ILE A 290 -5.27 -17.50 -35.55
CA ILE A 290 -6.27 -17.15 -34.53
C ILE A 290 -7.56 -17.95 -34.74
N LYS A 291 -8.25 -18.32 -33.66
CA LYS A 291 -9.57 -18.97 -33.74
C LYS A 291 -10.68 -17.92 -33.79
N GLN A 292 -11.80 -18.23 -34.43
CA GLN A 292 -12.93 -17.29 -34.49
C GLN A 292 -13.64 -17.09 -33.13
N ASN A 293 -13.51 -18.05 -32.21
CA ASN A 293 -13.98 -17.94 -30.82
C ASN A 293 -12.90 -17.36 -29.87
N ASP A 294 -11.89 -16.69 -30.41
CA ASP A 294 -10.88 -16.03 -29.60
C ASP A 294 -11.33 -14.61 -29.21
N THR A 295 -10.79 -14.08 -28.13
CA THR A 295 -10.96 -12.68 -27.73
C THR A 295 -9.62 -11.98 -27.87
N VAL A 296 -9.61 -10.96 -28.71
CA VAL A 296 -8.47 -10.07 -28.88
C VAL A 296 -8.54 -9.00 -27.80
N MET A 297 -7.43 -8.77 -27.11
CA MET A 297 -7.32 -7.85 -26.00
C MET A 297 -6.25 -6.82 -26.31
N LEU A 298 -6.56 -5.55 -26.06
CA LEU A 298 -5.59 -4.48 -25.99
C LEU A 298 -5.44 -4.07 -24.53
N ILE A 299 -4.23 -4.25 -23.99
CA ILE A 299 -3.92 -3.93 -22.60
C ILE A 299 -3.42 -2.49 -22.53
N LEU A 300 -4.16 -1.64 -21.83
CA LEU A 300 -3.81 -0.25 -21.58
C LEU A 300 -3.68 0.00 -20.08
N TYR A 301 -3.01 1.08 -19.72
CA TYR A 301 -2.86 1.51 -18.33
C TYR A 301 -3.36 2.94 -18.20
N LYS A 302 -4.25 3.19 -17.24
CA LYS A 302 -4.76 4.52 -16.92
C LYS A 302 -4.22 4.95 -15.56
N ARG A 303 -3.70 6.18 -15.48
CA ARG A 303 -3.27 6.76 -14.21
C ARG A 303 -4.47 6.95 -13.27
N VAL A 304 -4.29 6.54 -12.02
CA VAL A 304 -5.25 6.73 -10.93
C VAL A 304 -4.68 7.73 -9.97
N TYR A 305 -5.50 8.69 -9.57
CA TYR A 305 -5.16 9.67 -8.55
C TYR A 305 -5.92 9.37 -7.26
N PRO A 306 -5.35 9.67 -6.09
CA PRO A 306 -6.10 9.69 -4.83
C PRO A 306 -7.28 10.68 -4.94
N LYS A 307 -8.31 10.47 -4.12
CA LYS A 307 -9.42 11.42 -4.07
C LYS A 307 -9.07 12.55 -3.11
N PHE A 308 -9.27 13.79 -3.54
CA PHE A 308 -9.19 14.92 -2.63
C PHE A 308 -10.27 14.79 -1.54
N PRO A 309 -9.97 15.08 -0.26
CA PRO A 309 -10.94 15.01 0.83
C PRO A 309 -12.07 16.03 0.57
N SER A 310 -13.31 15.54 0.49
CA SER A 310 -14.50 16.34 0.13
C SER A 310 -15.00 17.21 1.27
N PHE A 311 -14.85 16.72 2.50
CA PHE A 311 -14.96 17.53 3.70
C PHE A 311 -13.54 17.97 4.00
N GLY A 312 -13.29 19.29 4.08
CA GLY A 312 -11.97 19.80 4.45
C GLY A 312 -11.42 18.97 5.61
N LEU A 313 -10.14 18.57 5.52
CA LEU A 313 -9.53 17.63 6.48
C LEU A 313 -9.98 18.00 7.89
N GLN A 314 -10.91 17.22 8.44
CA GLN A 314 -11.25 17.31 9.85
C GLN A 314 -10.07 16.67 10.56
N ILE A 315 -9.01 17.49 10.72
CA ILE A 315 -7.89 17.18 11.57
C ILE A 315 -8.48 17.30 12.97
N GLN A 316 -8.78 16.15 13.56
CA GLN A 316 -9.14 16.05 14.98
C GLN A 316 -7.87 15.88 15.80
#